data_AF-A0A0N5AC84-F1
#
_entry.id   AF-A0A0N5AC84-F1
#
_cell.length_a   1.000
_cell.length_b   1.000
_cell.length_c   1.000
_cell.angle_alpha   90.00
_cell.angle_beta   90.00
_cell.angle_gamma   90.00
#
_symmetry.space_group_name_H-M   'P 1'
#
loop_
_entity.id
_entity.type
_entity.pdbx_description
1 polymer ?
#
loop_
_entity_poly.entity_id
_entity_poly.type
_entity_poly.pdbx_seq_one_letter_code
_entity_poly.pdbx_strand_id
1 'polypeptide(L)'
;MTHKAKECFERPRKMGARWTGEDIAPDEYTQPDLKLGWDAKRDRWNGYDPVTYRQVVEEYEKVEQTRKQLREEKMQENKGEGGGDGTKEDQMADEDMYADDADMAGVTVDMDSRTRITVRNLRIREDTAKYLYNLDPNGPYYDPKSRSMRENPFANVPGKEREAAKFAGENFIRYTGEVVQANEAQVFAWQARCKGIDVHALAEPTKLEAMKREYEKQKVDSKQEHKKKLLEKYGGEEHLNAPPKELLLAQTENYVEYSRKGKVIKGEERPVIRSRYEEDKFINNHTSVWGSFWKDGRWGYACCHSFVKLSYCIGKAGIEVDRELPSEVKWTAKKSEEGSEAGVASSSKAGLEEVKEEAKESPDKYVSSEPSSSSDLENESDDSANEKDSGKEHEMELEQKKEKERRKREERRRERKREKRKRQKERREKKASKKKSRLKKDGSSETDEEKDDEGLKKAIAKAKQDWREGERQALLDDRKRKYHSRYEIKAPTEAEMEAYRLTQIHPADPMAAYIAEKRRRDT
;
A
#
# COMPACT_ATOMS: atom_id res chain seq x y z
N MET A 1 -3.44 70.13 18.11
CA MET A 1 -4.67 70.51 17.38
C MET A 1 -5.70 69.38 17.38
N THR A 2 -5.29 68.12 17.38
CA THR A 2 -6.16 66.93 17.26
C THR A 2 -7.13 66.66 18.42
N HIS A 3 -6.70 66.80 19.68
CA HIS A 3 -7.49 66.49 20.87
C HIS A 3 -7.73 67.71 21.79
N LYS A 4 -8.62 67.57 22.78
CA LYS A 4 -8.91 68.63 23.78
C LYS A 4 -8.08 68.42 25.06
N ALA A 5 -7.89 69.49 25.84
CA ALA A 5 -7.13 69.43 27.10
C ALA A 5 -7.66 68.47 28.19
N LYS A 6 -8.88 67.93 28.05
CA LYS A 6 -9.44 66.87 28.93
C LYS A 6 -9.08 65.45 28.46
N GLU A 7 -8.69 65.32 27.20
CA GLU A 7 -8.41 64.08 26.45
C GLU A 7 -6.91 63.99 26.10
N CYS A 8 -6.09 64.85 26.71
CA CYS A 8 -4.66 64.95 26.44
C CYS A 8 -3.90 63.79 27.08
N PHE A 9 -3.00 63.16 26.30
CA PHE A 9 -2.15 62.07 26.76
C PHE A 9 -0.97 62.55 27.63
N GLU A 10 -0.65 63.84 27.60
CA GLU A 10 0.38 64.40 28.47
C GLU A 10 -0.11 64.63 29.91
N ARG A 11 0.84 64.61 30.85
CA ARG A 11 0.59 64.90 32.26
C ARG A 11 0.11 66.36 32.44
N PRO A 12 -1.05 66.61 33.08
CA PRO A 12 -1.58 67.96 33.26
C PRO A 12 -0.58 68.94 33.92
N ARG A 13 -0.27 70.03 33.22
CA ARG A 13 0.71 71.05 33.63
C ARG A 13 0.02 72.14 34.48
N LYS A 14 0.72 72.66 35.50
CA LYS A 14 0.20 73.72 36.41
C LYS A 14 -0.03 75.06 35.67
N MET A 15 0.82 75.36 34.69
CA MET A 15 0.57 76.36 33.65
C MET A 15 0.59 75.61 32.31
N GLY A 16 -0.44 75.77 31.50
CA GLY A 16 -0.55 75.07 30.21
C GLY A 16 0.24 75.77 29.11
N ALA A 17 0.70 75.00 28.11
CA ALA A 17 1.51 75.50 26.98
C ALA A 17 0.90 76.70 26.23
N ARG A 18 -0.45 76.88 26.28
CA ARG A 18 -1.14 78.09 25.78
C ARG A 18 -0.60 79.40 26.37
N TRP A 19 -0.06 79.38 27.60
CA TRP A 19 0.41 80.57 28.31
C TRP A 19 1.93 80.68 28.43
N THR A 20 2.66 79.56 28.34
CA THR A 20 4.14 79.56 28.38
C THR A 20 4.79 79.47 27.00
N GLY A 21 4.13 78.85 26.00
CA GLY A 21 4.71 78.57 24.68
C GLY A 21 5.73 77.42 24.65
N GLU A 22 6.12 76.91 25.80
CA GLU A 22 7.16 75.89 25.99
C GLU A 22 6.63 74.45 25.87
N ASP A 23 7.49 73.55 25.41
CA ASP A 23 7.23 72.13 25.16
C ASP A 23 5.90 71.89 24.40
N ILE A 24 5.89 72.18 23.09
CA ILE A 24 4.72 71.92 22.23
C ILE A 24 4.81 70.48 21.69
N ALA A 25 3.83 69.65 22.02
CA ALA A 25 3.73 68.29 21.50
C ALA A 25 3.47 68.27 19.98
N PRO A 26 4.00 67.27 19.24
CA PRO A 26 3.65 67.07 17.84
C PRO A 26 2.18 66.67 17.68
N ASP A 27 1.56 67.07 16.56
CA ASP A 27 0.17 66.69 16.25
C ASP A 27 0.04 65.21 15.88
N GLU A 28 -1.10 64.60 16.25
CA GLU A 28 -1.34 63.16 16.11
C GLU A 28 -1.89 62.79 14.72
N TYR A 29 -1.71 61.53 14.31
CA TYR A 29 -2.34 61.03 13.09
C TYR A 29 -3.84 60.75 13.32
N THR A 30 -4.71 61.49 12.62
CA THR A 30 -6.16 61.29 12.65
C THR A 30 -6.56 59.99 11.97
N GLN A 31 -7.01 59.01 12.73
CA GLN A 31 -7.46 57.71 12.19
C GLN A 31 -8.77 57.84 11.39
N PRO A 32 -8.91 57.15 10.23
CA PRO A 32 -10.15 57.14 9.45
C PRO A 32 -11.20 56.17 10.04
N ASP A 33 -12.48 56.38 9.69
CA ASP A 33 -13.61 55.53 10.12
C ASP A 33 -13.61 54.14 9.44
N LEU A 34 -12.79 53.22 9.96
CA LEU A 34 -12.63 51.87 9.44
C LEU A 34 -13.85 50.96 9.71
N LYS A 35 -14.71 50.80 8.69
CA LYS A 35 -15.92 49.94 8.73
C LYS A 35 -15.61 48.44 8.60
N LEU A 36 -14.80 47.91 9.51
CA LEU A 36 -14.37 46.51 9.55
C LEU A 36 -15.47 45.51 9.99
N GLY A 37 -15.32 44.24 9.60
CA GLY A 37 -16.19 43.11 9.98
C GLY A 37 -16.04 42.64 11.44
N TRP A 38 -16.75 41.58 11.84
CA TRP A 38 -16.76 41.11 13.24
C TRP A 38 -15.40 40.57 13.69
N ASP A 39 -14.78 39.72 12.87
CA ASP A 39 -13.47 39.12 13.13
C ASP A 39 -12.36 40.16 12.97
N ALA A 40 -12.38 40.94 11.88
CA ALA A 40 -11.44 42.03 11.65
C ALA A 40 -11.44 43.12 12.76
N LYS A 41 -12.57 43.33 13.47
CA LYS A 41 -12.61 44.21 14.66
C LYS A 41 -12.05 43.59 15.95
N ARG A 42 -11.72 42.29 15.93
CA ARG A 42 -11.22 41.51 17.07
C ARG A 42 -9.89 40.83 16.79
N ASP A 43 -9.35 40.96 15.58
CA ASP A 43 -8.04 40.42 15.27
C ASP A 43 -7.00 41.08 16.18
N ARG A 44 -6.27 40.22 16.91
CA ARG A 44 -5.19 40.61 17.81
C ARG A 44 -3.98 41.16 17.04
N TRP A 45 -3.90 40.85 15.74
CA TRP A 45 -2.82 41.27 14.85
C TRP A 45 -3.19 42.49 13.99
N ASN A 46 -4.27 43.20 14.31
CA ASN A 46 -4.54 44.52 13.74
C ASN A 46 -3.36 45.47 14.00
N GLY A 47 -2.78 46.03 12.94
CA GLY A 47 -1.60 46.89 13.03
C GLY A 47 -0.28 46.13 13.23
N TYR A 48 -0.25 44.80 13.04
CA TYR A 48 0.98 44.03 13.07
C TYR A 48 1.85 44.31 11.84
N ASP A 49 3.06 44.82 12.05
CA ASP A 49 4.07 45.00 11.01
C ASP A 49 4.83 43.67 10.77
N PRO A 50 4.78 43.09 9.55
CA PRO A 50 5.49 41.84 9.24
C PRO A 50 7.01 41.95 9.35
N VAL A 51 7.60 43.14 9.35
CA VAL A 51 9.06 43.32 9.60
C VAL A 51 9.42 42.89 11.03
N THR A 52 8.52 43.04 12.00
CA THR A 52 8.77 42.63 13.40
C THR A 52 8.95 41.11 13.54
N TYR A 53 8.43 40.31 12.61
CA TYR A 53 8.61 38.85 12.62
C TYR A 53 10.08 38.42 12.52
N ARG A 54 10.95 39.28 11.98
CA ARG A 54 12.41 39.04 11.92
C ARG A 54 13.02 38.78 13.29
N GLN A 55 12.54 39.44 14.34
CA GLN A 55 13.02 39.23 15.72
C GLN A 55 12.83 37.77 16.15
N VAL A 56 11.70 37.16 15.79
CA VAL A 56 11.42 35.74 16.06
C VAL A 56 12.37 34.84 15.25
N VAL A 57 12.63 35.17 13.97
CA VAL A 57 13.59 34.42 13.14
C VAL A 57 14.99 34.47 13.76
N GLU A 58 15.47 35.65 14.16
CA GLU A 58 16.77 35.81 14.82
C GLU A 58 16.86 35.08 16.17
N GLU A 59 15.76 34.96 16.92
CA GLU A 59 15.68 34.14 18.14
C GLU A 59 15.83 32.65 17.82
N TYR A 60 15.13 32.14 16.79
CA TYR A 60 15.29 30.76 16.34
C TYR A 60 16.70 30.47 15.79
N GLU A 61 17.32 31.41 15.06
CA GLU A 61 18.70 31.28 14.59
C GLU A 61 19.69 31.15 15.76
N LYS A 62 19.53 31.93 16.84
CA LYS A 62 20.35 31.83 18.06
C LYS A 62 20.11 30.50 18.79
N VAL A 63 18.88 29.96 18.76
CA VAL A 63 18.55 28.64 19.29
C VAL A 63 19.19 27.51 18.47
N GLU A 64 19.21 27.58 17.14
CA GLU A 64 19.89 26.58 16.31
C GLU A 64 21.42 26.69 16.40
N GLN A 65 21.98 27.89 16.52
CA GLN A 65 23.43 28.08 16.76
C GLN A 65 23.85 27.45 18.10
N THR A 66 23.12 27.70 19.18
CA THR A 66 23.42 27.11 20.51
C THR A 66 23.17 25.60 20.54
N ARG A 67 22.17 25.08 19.82
CA ARG A 67 22.00 23.62 19.61
C ARG A 67 23.16 22.99 18.83
N LYS A 68 23.70 23.69 17.84
CA LYS A 68 24.86 23.24 17.05
C LYS A 68 26.12 23.20 17.92
N GLN A 69 26.38 24.26 18.69
CA GLN A 69 27.47 24.32 19.66
C GLN A 69 27.36 23.18 20.69
N LEU A 70 26.21 23.00 21.33
CA LEU A 70 25.99 21.93 22.32
C LEU A 70 26.11 20.51 21.72
N ARG A 71 25.87 20.34 20.41
CA ARG A 71 26.13 19.09 19.69
C ARG A 71 27.62 18.91 19.38
N GLU A 72 28.32 19.98 19.01
CA GLU A 72 29.76 19.98 18.75
C GLU A 72 30.57 19.73 20.04
N GLU A 73 30.19 20.37 21.15
CA GLU A 73 30.72 20.11 22.49
C GLU A 73 30.57 18.64 22.87
N LYS A 74 29.37 18.06 22.73
CA LYS A 74 29.14 16.62 22.99
C LYS A 74 29.91 15.68 22.08
N MET A 75 30.14 16.05 20.82
CA MET A 75 31.01 15.27 19.92
C MET A 75 32.49 15.40 20.27
N GLN A 76 32.91 16.48 20.93
CA GLN A 76 34.27 16.64 21.48
C GLN A 76 34.41 15.89 22.82
N GLU A 77 33.39 15.93 23.67
CA GLU A 77 33.30 15.21 24.95
C GLU A 77 33.38 13.69 24.75
N ASN A 78 32.53 13.12 23.89
CA ASN A 78 32.60 11.71 23.48
C ASN A 78 33.92 11.32 22.81
N LYS A 79 34.67 12.29 22.25
CA LYS A 79 35.99 12.08 21.65
C LYS A 79 37.14 12.27 22.66
N GLY A 80 36.86 12.86 23.83
CA GLY A 80 37.79 12.99 24.94
C GLY A 80 37.78 11.78 25.87
N GLU A 81 36.62 11.17 26.14
CA GLU A 81 36.49 9.98 27.00
C GLU A 81 36.87 8.65 26.30
N GLY A 82 37.38 8.71 25.06
CA GLY A 82 37.63 7.54 24.19
C GLY A 82 39.05 7.49 23.58
N GLY A 83 40.09 7.77 24.36
CA GLY A 83 41.47 7.77 23.87
C GLY A 83 42.07 6.37 23.66
N GLY A 84 41.93 5.80 22.45
CA GLY A 84 42.53 4.48 22.14
C GLY A 84 42.56 4.08 20.65
N ASP A 85 43.62 4.50 19.93
CA ASP A 85 44.01 4.07 18.58
C ASP A 85 42.99 4.38 17.44
N GLY A 86 43.33 4.40 16.14
CA GLY A 86 44.63 4.30 15.46
C GLY A 86 44.43 4.54 13.95
N THR A 87 45.19 5.46 13.34
CA THR A 87 44.93 5.98 11.98
C THR A 87 44.83 4.90 10.90
N LYS A 88 43.75 4.95 10.09
CA LYS A 88 43.76 4.47 8.70
C LYS A 88 43.06 5.45 7.76
N GLU A 89 43.74 5.76 6.68
CA GLU A 89 43.22 6.47 5.50
C GLU A 89 42.64 5.46 4.48
N ASP A 90 41.85 5.95 3.53
CA ASP A 90 41.43 5.28 2.29
C ASP A 90 41.01 3.80 2.35
N GLN A 91 39.79 3.55 2.85
CA GLN A 91 38.90 2.54 2.24
C GLN A 91 37.48 3.10 2.08
N MET A 92 37.03 3.25 0.82
CA MET A 92 35.61 3.40 0.50
C MET A 92 34.92 2.05 0.70
N ALA A 93 34.33 1.84 1.87
CA ALA A 93 33.56 0.64 2.20
C ALA A 93 32.34 1.01 3.06
N ASP A 94 31.17 0.59 2.59
CA ASP A 94 29.89 0.49 3.29
C ASP A 94 29.38 1.76 4.00
N GLU A 95 29.11 2.80 3.19
CA GLU A 95 28.24 3.94 3.54
C GLU A 95 26.83 3.48 4.01
N ASP A 96 26.42 2.25 3.66
CA ASP A 96 25.21 1.58 4.13
C ASP A 96 25.24 1.23 5.64
N MET A 97 26.41 1.00 6.27
CA MET A 97 26.47 0.57 7.67
C MET A 97 26.08 1.68 8.67
N TYR A 98 26.16 2.95 8.25
CA TYR A 98 25.76 4.09 9.09
C TYR A 98 24.28 4.48 8.94
N ALA A 99 23.50 3.73 8.15
CA ALA A 99 22.10 4.03 7.88
C ALA A 99 21.13 3.55 8.98
N ASP A 100 21.43 2.41 9.64
CA ASP A 100 20.56 1.82 10.68
C ASP A 100 20.79 2.42 12.07
N ASP A 101 22.04 2.77 12.44
CA ASP A 101 22.35 3.43 13.72
C ASP A 101 22.02 4.94 13.74
N ALA A 102 21.58 5.51 12.61
CA ALA A 102 21.10 6.89 12.49
C ALA A 102 19.67 7.06 13.06
N ASP A 103 19.43 6.55 14.27
CA ASP A 103 18.13 6.52 14.95
C ASP A 103 17.67 7.96 15.26
N MET A 104 16.89 8.51 14.33
CA MET A 104 16.61 9.95 14.24
C MET A 104 15.89 10.46 15.50
N ALA A 105 16.66 11.16 16.34
CA ALA A 105 16.28 11.59 17.69
C ALA A 105 14.86 12.18 17.78
N GLY A 106 13.91 11.33 18.15
CA GLY A 106 12.47 11.62 18.12
C GLY A 106 11.58 10.48 17.60
N VAL A 107 12.14 9.42 17.02
CA VAL A 107 11.38 8.26 16.50
C VAL A 107 11.82 6.94 17.17
N THR A 108 11.72 6.85 18.49
CA THR A 108 11.96 5.58 19.21
C THR A 108 10.95 4.52 18.76
N VAL A 109 11.39 3.55 17.95
CA VAL A 109 10.53 2.45 17.46
C VAL A 109 10.47 1.34 18.51
N ASP A 110 9.64 1.56 19.54
CA ASP A 110 9.46 0.62 20.64
C ASP A 110 9.21 -0.82 20.14
N MET A 111 10.18 -1.71 20.40
CA MET A 111 10.12 -3.07 19.90
C MET A 111 9.09 -3.96 20.62
N ASP A 112 8.63 -3.58 21.82
CA ASP A 112 7.54 -4.28 22.52
C ASP A 112 6.21 -4.13 21.75
N SER A 113 5.72 -5.26 21.24
CA SER A 113 4.46 -5.37 20.49
C SER A 113 3.22 -4.95 21.28
N ARG A 114 3.31 -4.87 22.61
CA ARG A 114 2.20 -4.61 23.53
C ARG A 114 2.00 -3.13 23.89
N THR A 115 3.05 -2.32 23.76
CA THR A 115 3.00 -0.84 23.92
C THR A 115 3.11 -0.11 22.59
N ARG A 116 3.66 -0.76 21.55
CA ARG A 116 3.80 -0.25 20.17
C ARG A 116 2.57 0.52 19.71
N ILE A 117 2.75 1.83 19.52
CA ILE A 117 1.67 2.77 19.22
C ILE A 117 1.04 2.43 17.86
N THR A 118 -0.12 1.77 17.87
CA THR A 118 -0.88 1.31 16.69
C THR A 118 -1.61 2.44 15.95
N VAL A 119 -1.08 3.67 16.02
CA VAL A 119 -1.50 4.83 15.23
C VAL A 119 -0.33 5.36 14.40
N ARG A 120 0.45 4.44 13.79
CA ARG A 120 1.08 4.78 12.51
C ARG A 120 -0.04 5.18 11.56
N ASN A 121 0.10 6.33 10.89
CA ASN A 121 -0.94 6.83 9.97
C ASN A 121 -1.24 5.76 8.91
N LEU A 122 -2.50 5.32 8.81
CA LEU A 122 -2.92 4.26 7.87
C LEU A 122 -2.74 4.67 6.39
N ARG A 123 -2.48 5.95 6.12
CA ARG A 123 -2.05 6.44 4.81
C ARG A 123 -0.54 6.21 4.64
N ILE A 124 -0.22 5.26 3.76
CA ILE A 124 1.06 5.10 3.06
C ILE A 124 1.49 6.48 2.52
N ARG A 125 2.74 6.90 2.79
CA ARG A 125 3.27 8.23 2.42
C ARG A 125 3.85 8.24 1.00
N GLU A 126 4.35 7.08 0.60
CA GLU A 126 4.92 6.71 -0.69
C GLU A 126 3.84 6.84 -1.79
N ASP A 127 2.59 6.55 -1.44
CA ASP A 127 1.42 6.68 -2.31
C ASP A 127 0.92 8.14 -2.39
N THR A 128 1.23 8.74 -3.54
CA THR A 128 0.68 10.03 -3.96
C THR A 128 -0.82 9.88 -4.28
N ALA A 129 -1.66 10.71 -3.64
CA ALA A 129 -3.10 10.69 -3.89
C ALA A 129 -3.41 11.24 -5.29
N LYS A 130 -4.40 10.66 -5.98
CA LYS A 130 -4.69 10.95 -7.40
C LYS A 130 -4.79 12.45 -7.73
N TYR A 131 -5.47 13.22 -6.87
CA TYR A 131 -5.65 14.68 -7.00
C TYR A 131 -4.40 15.53 -6.68
N LEU A 132 -3.25 14.90 -6.39
CA LEU A 132 -1.95 15.56 -6.20
C LEU A 132 -0.97 15.29 -7.36
N TYR A 133 -1.34 14.48 -8.36
CA TYR A 133 -0.54 14.30 -9.58
C TYR A 133 -0.53 15.54 -10.46
N ASN A 134 -1.61 16.31 -10.44
CA ASN A 134 -1.73 17.62 -11.06
C ASN A 134 -2.51 18.54 -10.10
N LEU A 135 -1.96 19.73 -9.82
CA LEU A 135 -2.55 20.75 -8.93
C LEU A 135 -3.26 21.87 -9.70
N ASP A 136 -3.19 21.87 -11.04
CA ASP A 136 -3.88 22.85 -11.88
C ASP A 136 -5.40 22.71 -11.69
N PRO A 137 -6.15 23.82 -11.47
CA PRO A 137 -7.60 23.75 -11.26
C PRO A 137 -8.38 23.27 -12.50
N ASN A 138 -7.74 23.29 -13.68
CA ASN A 138 -8.26 22.78 -14.94
C ASN A 138 -7.76 21.36 -15.28
N GLY A 139 -7.06 20.69 -14.34
CA GLY A 139 -6.61 19.31 -14.50
C GLY A 139 -7.76 18.28 -14.43
N PRO A 140 -7.48 16.99 -14.65
CA PRO A 140 -8.50 15.94 -14.63
C PRO A 140 -9.32 15.86 -13.34
N TYR A 141 -10.63 15.78 -13.51
CA TYR A 141 -11.57 15.69 -12.40
C TYR A 141 -11.36 14.43 -11.57
N TYR A 142 -11.23 14.63 -10.25
CA TYR A 142 -11.24 13.59 -9.23
C TYR A 142 -12.54 13.68 -8.42
N ASP A 143 -13.33 12.60 -8.43
CA ASP A 143 -14.50 12.49 -7.55
C ASP A 143 -14.06 12.06 -6.14
N PRO A 144 -14.18 12.91 -5.10
CA PRO A 144 -13.82 12.54 -3.73
C PRO A 144 -14.73 11.47 -3.12
N LYS A 145 -15.93 11.24 -3.68
CA LYS A 145 -16.88 10.23 -3.18
C LYS A 145 -16.44 8.83 -3.58
N SER A 146 -16.35 8.55 -4.88
CA SER A 146 -15.85 7.26 -5.41
C SER A 146 -14.33 7.11 -5.35
N ARG A 147 -13.60 8.20 -5.10
CA ARG A 147 -12.12 8.27 -5.14
C ARG A 147 -11.55 7.93 -6.52
N SER A 148 -12.32 8.21 -7.58
CA SER A 148 -11.91 7.96 -8.96
C SER A 148 -11.38 9.22 -9.65
N MET A 149 -10.30 9.06 -10.42
CA MET A 149 -9.82 10.05 -11.38
C MET A 149 -9.83 9.38 -12.75
N ARG A 150 -10.56 9.98 -13.70
CA ARG A 150 -10.93 9.25 -14.92
C ARG A 150 -9.93 9.42 -16.07
N GLU A 151 -9.59 10.67 -16.38
CA GLU A 151 -8.59 11.01 -17.39
C GLU A 151 -7.18 11.02 -16.81
N ASN A 152 -6.17 11.04 -17.69
CA ASN A 152 -4.76 11.02 -17.31
C ASN A 152 -4.28 12.40 -16.79
N PRO A 153 -3.83 12.53 -15.51
CA PRO A 153 -3.34 13.80 -14.95
C PRO A 153 -2.16 14.43 -15.71
N PHE A 154 -1.42 13.62 -16.48
CA PHE A 154 -0.23 14.02 -17.22
C PHE A 154 -0.47 14.27 -18.72
N ALA A 155 -1.73 14.22 -19.20
CA ALA A 155 -2.06 14.21 -20.63
C ALA A 155 -1.47 15.36 -21.48
N ASN A 156 -1.15 16.50 -20.86
CA ASN A 156 -0.60 17.68 -21.54
C ASN A 156 0.75 18.14 -20.95
N VAL A 157 1.44 17.34 -20.13
CA VAL A 157 2.68 17.76 -19.44
C VAL A 157 3.90 17.07 -20.08
N PRO A 158 4.75 17.80 -20.83
CA PRO A 158 5.90 17.20 -21.51
C PRO A 158 6.91 16.63 -20.50
N GLY A 159 7.54 15.51 -20.86
CA GLY A 159 8.55 14.84 -20.03
C GLY A 159 8.02 13.96 -18.88
N LYS A 160 6.72 14.00 -18.56
CA LYS A 160 6.11 13.23 -17.45
C LYS A 160 5.70 11.79 -17.79
N GLU A 161 6.16 11.23 -18.90
CA GLU A 161 5.84 9.86 -19.33
C GLU A 161 6.18 8.79 -18.27
N ARG A 162 7.29 8.95 -17.54
CA ARG A 162 7.68 8.07 -16.43
C ARG A 162 6.78 8.17 -15.20
N GLU A 163 6.07 9.30 -15.01
CA GLU A 163 5.06 9.46 -13.97
C GLU A 163 3.69 8.93 -14.44
N ALA A 164 3.36 9.11 -15.72
CA ALA A 164 2.17 8.50 -16.34
C ALA A 164 2.19 6.97 -16.28
N ALA A 165 3.37 6.34 -16.32
CA ALA A 165 3.53 4.91 -16.07
C ALA A 165 3.07 4.45 -14.68
N LYS A 166 3.05 5.34 -13.67
CA LYS A 166 2.48 5.07 -12.34
C LYS A 166 0.95 5.20 -12.35
N PHE A 167 0.41 6.20 -13.04
CA PHE A 167 -1.03 6.42 -13.15
C PHE A 167 -1.42 7.21 -14.40
N ALA A 168 -1.89 6.51 -15.44
CA ALA A 168 -2.37 7.07 -16.71
C ALA A 168 -3.90 7.36 -16.71
N GLY A 169 -4.51 7.56 -15.54
CA GLY A 169 -5.98 7.67 -15.41
C GLY A 169 -6.69 6.31 -15.38
N GLU A 170 -7.89 6.25 -14.81
CA GLU A 170 -8.64 4.99 -14.71
C GLU A 170 -9.25 4.52 -16.04
N ASN A 171 -9.58 5.42 -16.98
CA ASN A 171 -10.09 4.99 -18.29
C ASN A 171 -9.09 4.10 -19.02
N PHE A 172 -7.79 4.37 -18.90
CA PHE A 172 -6.74 3.51 -19.45
C PHE A 172 -6.84 2.10 -18.85
N ILE A 173 -6.72 1.97 -17.53
CA ILE A 173 -6.69 0.68 -16.83
C ILE A 173 -7.97 -0.13 -17.09
N ARG A 174 -9.15 0.51 -17.07
CA ARG A 174 -10.47 -0.14 -17.23
C ARG A 174 -10.66 -0.93 -18.54
N TYR A 175 -9.91 -0.60 -19.58
CA TYR A 175 -9.99 -1.27 -20.89
C TYR A 175 -8.71 -2.06 -21.25
N THR A 176 -7.78 -2.25 -20.30
CA THR A 176 -6.60 -3.11 -20.50
C THR A 176 -6.83 -4.56 -20.04
N GLY A 177 -6.02 -5.48 -20.57
CA GLY A 177 -6.00 -6.88 -20.15
C GLY A 177 -7.23 -7.68 -20.59
N GLU A 178 -7.63 -8.64 -19.75
CA GLU A 178 -8.66 -9.66 -20.04
C GLU A 178 -10.04 -9.09 -20.39
N VAL A 179 -10.34 -7.86 -19.95
CA VAL A 179 -11.59 -7.15 -20.29
C VAL A 179 -11.79 -7.06 -21.81
N VAL A 180 -10.71 -6.89 -22.59
CA VAL A 180 -10.79 -6.89 -24.06
C VAL A 180 -11.22 -8.26 -24.59
N GLN A 181 -10.59 -9.33 -24.11
CA GLN A 181 -10.87 -10.70 -24.55
C GLN A 181 -12.28 -11.16 -24.15
N ALA A 182 -12.77 -10.75 -22.97
CA ALA A 182 -14.13 -10.99 -22.52
C ALA A 182 -15.17 -10.23 -23.37
N ASN A 183 -14.89 -8.97 -23.74
CA ASN A 183 -15.74 -8.21 -24.65
C ASN A 183 -15.76 -8.82 -26.06
N GLU A 184 -14.62 -9.27 -26.59
CA GLU A 184 -14.57 -10.03 -27.85
C GLU A 184 -15.37 -11.33 -27.79
N ALA A 185 -15.28 -12.07 -26.68
CA ALA A 185 -16.04 -13.29 -26.44
C ALA A 185 -17.56 -13.02 -26.38
N GLN A 186 -17.98 -11.92 -25.75
CA GLN A 186 -19.37 -11.46 -25.74
C GLN A 186 -19.86 -11.08 -27.16
N VAL A 187 -19.03 -10.38 -27.95
CA VAL A 187 -19.35 -10.04 -29.35
C VAL A 187 -19.42 -11.29 -30.22
N PHE A 188 -18.53 -12.27 -29.99
CA PHE A 188 -18.59 -13.59 -30.64
C PHE A 188 -19.88 -14.35 -30.28
N ALA A 189 -20.33 -14.29 -29.02
CA ALA A 189 -21.61 -14.86 -28.57
C ALA A 189 -22.78 -14.31 -29.41
N TRP A 190 -22.87 -12.97 -29.53
CA TRP A 190 -23.90 -12.31 -30.31
C TRP A 190 -23.82 -12.67 -31.80
N GLN A 191 -22.62 -12.72 -32.38
CA GLN A 191 -22.44 -13.12 -33.79
C GLN A 191 -22.77 -14.59 -34.05
N ALA A 192 -22.48 -15.50 -33.12
CA ALA A 192 -22.87 -16.91 -33.20
C ALA A 192 -24.40 -17.06 -33.12
N ARG A 193 -25.03 -16.35 -32.18
CA ARG A 193 -26.48 -16.32 -31.99
C ARG A 193 -27.22 -15.78 -33.21
N CYS A 194 -26.74 -14.71 -33.83
CA CYS A 194 -27.27 -14.19 -35.09
C CYS A 194 -27.12 -15.16 -36.28
N LYS A 195 -26.24 -16.16 -36.20
CA LYS A 195 -26.09 -17.25 -37.17
C LYS A 195 -26.90 -18.50 -36.81
N GLY A 196 -27.72 -18.44 -35.76
CA GLY A 196 -28.55 -19.57 -35.28
C GLY A 196 -27.84 -20.54 -34.33
N ILE A 197 -26.59 -20.26 -33.93
CA ILE A 197 -25.85 -21.09 -32.97
C ILE A 197 -26.03 -20.47 -31.58
N ASP A 198 -26.98 -20.98 -30.79
CA ASP A 198 -27.27 -20.44 -29.46
C ASP A 198 -26.18 -20.85 -28.45
N VAL A 199 -25.32 -19.88 -28.10
CA VAL A 199 -24.26 -19.99 -27.09
C VAL A 199 -24.17 -18.67 -26.34
N HIS A 200 -24.09 -18.72 -25.02
CA HIS A 200 -24.18 -17.54 -24.17
C HIS A 200 -22.99 -17.43 -23.21
N ALA A 201 -22.21 -16.33 -23.31
CA ALA A 201 -20.94 -16.19 -22.59
C ALA A 201 -21.05 -16.33 -21.06
N LEU A 202 -22.16 -15.92 -20.44
CA LEU A 202 -22.36 -16.05 -18.99
C LEU A 202 -22.95 -17.39 -18.54
N ALA A 203 -23.51 -18.20 -19.46
CA ALA A 203 -24.19 -19.47 -19.12
C ALA A 203 -23.39 -20.69 -19.58
N GLU A 204 -22.67 -20.57 -20.70
CA GLU A 204 -21.82 -21.61 -21.28
C GLU A 204 -20.41 -21.07 -21.59
N PRO A 205 -19.70 -20.43 -20.63
CA PRO A 205 -18.45 -19.72 -20.89
C PRO A 205 -17.38 -20.60 -21.55
N THR A 206 -17.20 -21.84 -21.06
CA THR A 206 -16.17 -22.78 -21.57
C THR A 206 -16.46 -23.28 -22.98
N LYS A 207 -17.73 -23.58 -23.29
CA LYS A 207 -18.20 -23.94 -24.64
C LYS A 207 -17.97 -22.79 -25.63
N LEU A 208 -18.28 -21.56 -25.20
CA LEU A 208 -18.02 -20.37 -26.02
C LEU A 208 -16.52 -20.15 -26.25
N GLU A 209 -15.70 -20.29 -25.21
CA GLU A 209 -14.26 -20.08 -25.26
C GLU A 209 -13.57 -21.09 -26.17
N ALA A 210 -13.95 -22.38 -26.09
CA ALA A 210 -13.53 -23.42 -27.01
C ALA A 210 -13.89 -23.08 -28.47
N MET A 211 -15.14 -22.70 -28.75
CA MET A 211 -15.54 -22.33 -30.11
C MET A 211 -14.92 -21.00 -30.59
N LYS A 212 -14.57 -20.07 -29.68
CA LYS A 212 -13.79 -18.86 -30.04
C LYS A 212 -12.39 -19.27 -30.50
N ARG A 213 -11.71 -20.16 -29.76
CA ARG A 213 -10.38 -20.70 -30.14
C ARG A 213 -10.42 -21.46 -31.48
N GLU A 214 -11.44 -22.27 -31.71
CA GLU A 214 -11.62 -22.99 -32.98
C GLU A 214 -11.90 -22.04 -34.14
N TYR A 215 -12.78 -21.05 -33.94
CA TYR A 215 -13.03 -20.00 -34.91
C TYR A 215 -11.79 -19.14 -35.19
N GLU A 216 -10.96 -18.85 -34.19
CA GLU A 216 -9.71 -18.11 -34.36
C GLU A 216 -8.67 -18.88 -35.19
N LYS A 217 -8.54 -20.21 -34.98
CA LYS A 217 -7.74 -21.09 -35.85
C LYS A 217 -8.27 -21.05 -37.28
N GLN A 218 -9.55 -21.40 -37.48
CA GLN A 218 -10.19 -21.38 -38.80
C GLN A 218 -10.11 -20.01 -39.50
N LYS A 219 -10.10 -18.91 -38.75
CA LYS A 219 -9.93 -17.53 -39.25
C LYS A 219 -8.49 -17.21 -39.63
N VAL A 220 -7.49 -17.82 -38.99
CA VAL A 220 -6.09 -17.78 -39.44
C VAL A 220 -5.93 -18.62 -40.70
N ASP A 221 -6.47 -19.83 -40.72
CA ASP A 221 -6.36 -20.77 -41.85
C ASP A 221 -7.07 -20.19 -43.09
N SER A 222 -8.29 -19.67 -42.93
CA SER A 222 -9.02 -18.96 -43.99
C SER A 222 -8.25 -17.74 -44.50
N LYS A 223 -7.55 -16.99 -43.63
CA LYS A 223 -6.68 -15.88 -44.06
C LYS A 223 -5.47 -16.38 -44.86
N GLN A 224 -4.90 -17.54 -44.51
CA GLN A 224 -3.82 -18.15 -45.29
C GLN A 224 -4.33 -18.65 -46.64
N GLU A 225 -5.48 -19.31 -46.69
CA GLU A 225 -6.14 -19.70 -47.94
C GLU A 225 -6.47 -18.50 -48.83
N HIS A 226 -7.03 -17.42 -48.27
CA HIS A 226 -7.31 -16.21 -49.02
C HIS A 226 -6.03 -15.54 -49.53
N LYS A 227 -4.91 -15.58 -48.78
CA LYS A 227 -3.60 -15.13 -49.26
C LYS A 227 -3.10 -16.00 -50.42
N LYS A 228 -3.14 -17.33 -50.30
CA LYS A 228 -2.75 -18.27 -51.37
C LYS A 228 -3.58 -18.05 -52.64
N LYS A 229 -4.92 -18.04 -52.51
CA LYS A 229 -5.87 -17.77 -53.61
C LYS A 229 -5.78 -16.35 -54.20
N LEU A 230 -5.12 -15.41 -53.53
CA LEU A 230 -4.77 -14.09 -54.08
C LEU A 230 -3.46 -14.18 -54.87
N LEU A 231 -2.44 -14.82 -54.27
CA LEU A 231 -1.11 -15.00 -54.83
C LEU A 231 -1.11 -15.87 -56.11
N GLU A 232 -1.92 -16.93 -56.13
CA GLU A 232 -2.25 -17.76 -57.30
C GLU A 232 -2.88 -16.95 -58.45
N LYS A 233 -3.65 -15.89 -58.14
CA LYS A 233 -4.41 -15.10 -59.14
C LYS A 233 -3.66 -13.90 -59.69
N TYR A 234 -2.79 -13.30 -58.88
CA TYR A 234 -2.07 -12.07 -59.23
C TYR A 234 -0.55 -12.27 -59.39
N GLY A 235 -0.02 -13.45 -59.05
CA GLY A 235 1.41 -13.76 -59.07
C GLY A 235 2.18 -13.14 -57.90
N GLY A 236 3.50 -13.35 -57.89
CA GLY A 236 4.43 -12.69 -56.95
C GLY A 236 5.06 -13.57 -55.86
N GLU A 237 4.94 -14.91 -55.92
CA GLU A 237 5.63 -15.81 -54.97
C GLU A 237 7.15 -15.60 -54.94
N GLU A 238 7.73 -15.32 -56.10
CA GLU A 238 9.16 -15.00 -56.31
C GLU A 238 9.64 -13.79 -55.50
N HIS A 239 8.74 -12.86 -55.13
CA HIS A 239 9.05 -11.69 -54.31
C HIS A 239 8.73 -11.89 -52.81
N LEU A 240 8.02 -12.98 -52.46
CA LEU A 240 7.71 -13.32 -51.08
C LEU A 240 8.84 -14.13 -50.42
N ASN A 241 9.54 -14.93 -51.23
CA ASN A 241 10.74 -15.66 -50.82
C ASN A 241 11.94 -14.71 -50.73
N ALA A 242 12.06 -14.00 -49.60
CA ALA A 242 13.24 -13.19 -49.30
C ALA A 242 14.52 -14.05 -49.39
N PRO A 243 15.55 -13.63 -50.14
CA PRO A 243 16.83 -14.34 -50.20
C PRO A 243 17.42 -14.57 -48.80
N PRO A 244 18.19 -15.65 -48.58
CA PRO A 244 18.84 -15.90 -47.29
C PRO A 244 19.67 -14.68 -46.88
N LYS A 245 19.60 -14.32 -45.58
CA LYS A 245 20.10 -13.03 -45.06
C LYS A 245 21.57 -12.78 -45.36
N GLU A 246 22.37 -13.83 -45.46
CA GLU A 246 23.78 -13.83 -45.86
C GLU A 246 23.99 -13.16 -47.23
N LEU A 247 23.09 -13.40 -48.19
CA LEU A 247 23.11 -12.74 -49.51
C LEU A 247 22.56 -11.30 -49.48
N LEU A 248 21.71 -10.96 -48.50
CA LEU A 248 21.14 -9.61 -48.36
C LEU A 248 22.07 -8.64 -47.62
N LEU A 249 22.83 -9.13 -46.64
CA LEU A 249 23.78 -8.33 -45.85
C LEU A 249 25.21 -8.43 -46.39
N ALA A 250 25.50 -9.38 -47.28
CA ALA A 250 26.85 -9.75 -47.75
C ALA A 250 27.83 -10.09 -46.61
N GLN A 251 27.30 -10.50 -45.45
CA GLN A 251 28.05 -10.86 -44.24
C GLN A 251 28.06 -12.39 -44.09
N THR A 252 29.25 -12.97 -43.95
CA THR A 252 29.47 -14.41 -43.74
C THR A 252 29.52 -14.81 -42.26
N GLU A 253 29.28 -13.86 -41.34
CA GLU A 253 29.44 -14.04 -39.90
C GLU A 253 28.09 -14.09 -39.19
N ASN A 254 27.56 -15.31 -39.00
CA ASN A 254 26.40 -15.53 -38.14
C ASN A 254 26.81 -15.35 -36.67
N TYR A 255 26.28 -14.31 -36.02
CA TYR A 255 26.57 -13.97 -34.62
C TYR A 255 25.99 -15.00 -33.64
N VAL A 256 26.84 -15.54 -32.77
CA VAL A 256 26.50 -16.60 -31.79
C VAL A 256 26.75 -16.11 -30.36
N GLU A 257 25.71 -16.06 -29.53
CA GLU A 257 25.81 -15.77 -28.11
C GLU A 257 25.99 -17.06 -27.30
N TYR A 258 27.10 -17.18 -26.59
CA TYR A 258 27.37 -18.31 -25.69
C TYR A 258 27.00 -17.97 -24.25
N SER A 259 26.32 -18.90 -23.58
CA SER A 259 26.12 -18.87 -22.13
C SER A 259 27.45 -19.03 -21.37
N ARG A 260 27.49 -18.63 -20.09
CA ARG A 260 28.61 -18.91 -19.17
C ARG A 260 28.94 -20.41 -19.01
N LYS A 261 28.10 -21.32 -19.54
CA LYS A 261 28.31 -22.78 -19.55
C LYS A 261 28.63 -23.33 -20.96
N GLY A 262 28.98 -22.49 -21.92
CA GLY A 262 29.37 -22.89 -23.28
C GLY A 262 28.23 -23.30 -24.21
N LYS A 263 27.00 -23.50 -23.72
CA LYS A 263 25.81 -23.69 -24.57
C LYS A 263 25.46 -22.41 -25.32
N VAL A 264 25.06 -22.53 -26.59
CA VAL A 264 24.53 -21.43 -27.39
C VAL A 264 23.18 -20.97 -26.81
N ILE A 265 22.97 -19.66 -26.71
CA ILE A 265 21.69 -19.01 -26.34
C ILE A 265 20.96 -18.53 -27.60
N LYS A 266 21.72 -18.08 -28.61
CA LYS A 266 21.22 -17.39 -29.81
C LYS A 266 22.25 -17.51 -30.93
N GLY A 267 21.79 -17.64 -32.17
CA GLY A 267 22.59 -18.13 -33.28
C GLY A 267 22.50 -19.66 -33.39
N GLU A 268 23.13 -20.22 -34.42
CA GLU A 268 23.10 -21.67 -34.67
C GLU A 268 24.29 -22.38 -33.99
N GLU A 269 24.09 -23.63 -33.57
CA GLU A 269 25.19 -24.46 -33.08
C GLU A 269 26.10 -24.85 -34.25
N ARG A 270 27.42 -24.84 -34.03
CA ARG A 270 28.39 -25.14 -35.10
C ARG A 270 28.16 -26.56 -35.62
N PRO A 271 27.94 -26.76 -36.94
CA PRO A 271 27.72 -28.09 -37.50
C PRO A 271 28.94 -28.99 -37.27
N VAL A 272 28.69 -30.28 -37.06
CA VAL A 272 29.76 -31.28 -36.90
C VAL A 272 30.59 -31.30 -38.18
N ILE A 273 31.91 -31.11 -38.03
CA ILE A 273 32.85 -31.07 -39.15
C ILE A 273 32.93 -32.46 -39.77
N ARG A 274 32.31 -32.63 -40.94
CA ARG A 274 32.46 -33.82 -41.79
C ARG A 274 33.85 -33.82 -42.41
N SER A 275 34.42 -34.99 -42.66
CA SER A 275 35.71 -35.09 -43.34
C SER A 275 35.63 -34.65 -44.81
N ARG A 276 36.78 -34.53 -45.47
CA ARG A 276 36.89 -34.19 -46.90
C ARG A 276 36.26 -35.24 -47.84
N TYR A 277 35.95 -36.44 -47.32
CA TYR A 277 35.42 -37.55 -48.11
C TYR A 277 33.91 -37.71 -47.91
N GLU A 278 33.27 -38.33 -48.90
CA GLU A 278 31.81 -38.49 -48.93
C GLU A 278 31.33 -39.62 -48.00
N GLU A 279 31.28 -39.30 -46.71
CA GLU A 279 30.71 -40.14 -45.65
C GLU A 279 29.26 -40.56 -45.93
N ASP A 280 28.83 -41.67 -45.31
CA ASP A 280 27.45 -42.18 -45.33
C ASP A 280 26.81 -42.40 -46.72
N LYS A 281 27.61 -42.47 -47.79
CA LYS A 281 27.10 -42.80 -49.14
C LYS A 281 26.74 -44.27 -49.28
N PHE A 282 25.50 -44.57 -48.89
CA PHE A 282 24.83 -45.86 -49.04
C PHE A 282 24.50 -46.19 -50.50
N ILE A 283 25.38 -46.97 -51.14
CA ILE A 283 25.20 -47.47 -52.50
C ILE A 283 24.08 -48.53 -52.52
N ASN A 284 23.20 -48.52 -53.53
CA ASN A 284 22.27 -49.60 -53.89
C ASN A 284 21.51 -50.26 -52.71
N ASN A 285 20.98 -49.41 -51.81
CA ASN A 285 20.16 -49.79 -50.66
C ASN A 285 20.89 -50.64 -49.59
N HIS A 286 22.22 -50.56 -49.50
CA HIS A 286 23.00 -51.09 -48.37
C HIS A 286 22.99 -50.12 -47.20
N THR A 287 22.62 -50.55 -45.99
CA THR A 287 22.67 -49.71 -44.77
C THR A 287 24.08 -49.59 -44.15
N SER A 288 25.12 -49.91 -44.92
CA SER A 288 26.53 -49.82 -44.50
C SER A 288 27.41 -49.44 -45.70
N VAL A 289 28.51 -48.75 -45.45
CA VAL A 289 29.46 -48.34 -46.50
C VAL A 289 30.27 -49.56 -46.99
N TRP A 290 30.68 -49.56 -48.26
CA TRP A 290 31.56 -50.60 -48.81
C TRP A 290 32.90 -50.64 -48.05
N GLY A 291 33.29 -51.81 -47.53
CA GLY A 291 34.45 -51.96 -46.66
C GLY A 291 34.12 -52.02 -45.16
N SER A 292 32.83 -51.94 -44.79
CA SER A 292 32.36 -52.15 -43.42
C SER A 292 32.45 -53.61 -42.94
N PHE A 293 32.70 -54.56 -43.84
CA PHE A 293 32.85 -55.98 -43.54
C PHE A 293 34.09 -56.58 -44.20
N TRP A 294 34.71 -57.55 -43.53
CA TRP A 294 35.93 -58.24 -43.97
C TRP A 294 35.90 -59.72 -43.57
N LYS A 295 36.10 -60.61 -44.55
CA LYS A 295 36.21 -62.06 -44.35
C LYS A 295 37.04 -62.65 -45.48
N ASP A 296 37.88 -63.65 -45.18
CA ASP A 296 38.67 -64.44 -46.14
C ASP A 296 39.33 -63.60 -47.26
N GLY A 297 40.07 -62.56 -46.86
CA GLY A 297 40.82 -61.68 -47.76
C GLY A 297 39.99 -60.69 -48.59
N ARG A 298 38.68 -60.57 -48.34
CA ARG A 298 37.76 -59.75 -49.15
C ARG A 298 36.96 -58.77 -48.29
N TRP A 299 36.91 -57.52 -48.77
CA TRP A 299 36.03 -56.47 -48.25
C TRP A 299 34.60 -56.63 -48.78
N GLY A 300 33.61 -56.20 -48.01
CA GLY A 300 32.19 -56.27 -48.34
C GLY A 300 31.33 -55.25 -47.58
N TYR A 301 30.01 -55.46 -47.63
CA TYR A 301 29.01 -54.67 -46.91
C TYR A 301 28.52 -55.39 -45.64
N ALA A 302 28.62 -54.77 -44.45
CA ALA A 302 28.22 -55.39 -43.18
C ALA A 302 26.72 -55.68 -43.06
N CYS A 303 25.87 -54.90 -43.72
CA CYS A 303 24.42 -55.10 -43.71
C CYS A 303 23.94 -56.35 -44.45
N CYS A 304 24.75 -56.92 -45.35
CA CYS A 304 24.34 -57.99 -46.27
C CYS A 304 25.44 -59.04 -46.57
N HIS A 305 26.61 -58.96 -45.91
CA HIS A 305 27.81 -59.80 -46.10
C HIS A 305 28.27 -59.97 -47.58
N SER A 306 27.85 -59.07 -48.48
CA SER A 306 28.16 -59.18 -49.91
C SER A 306 29.56 -58.66 -50.24
N PHE A 307 30.39 -59.52 -50.84
CA PHE A 307 31.74 -59.20 -51.34
C PHE A 307 31.77 -58.62 -52.76
N VAL A 308 30.64 -58.13 -53.28
CA VAL A 308 30.54 -57.54 -54.64
C VAL A 308 30.15 -56.07 -54.53
N LYS A 309 31.07 -55.18 -54.89
CA LYS A 309 30.82 -53.73 -54.89
C LYS A 309 29.71 -53.40 -55.90
N LEU A 310 28.82 -52.47 -55.54
CA LEU A 310 27.62 -52.10 -56.31
C LEU A 310 26.52 -53.19 -56.41
N SER A 311 26.60 -54.30 -55.64
CA SER A 311 25.45 -55.20 -55.51
C SER A 311 24.24 -54.48 -54.87
N TYR A 312 23.03 -54.99 -55.08
CA TYR A 312 21.89 -54.60 -54.25
C TYR A 312 21.94 -55.37 -52.92
N CYS A 313 21.50 -54.76 -51.82
CA CYS A 313 21.49 -55.43 -50.51
C CYS A 313 20.44 -56.55 -50.46
N ILE A 314 20.89 -57.76 -50.11
CA ILE A 314 20.10 -59.01 -50.03
C ILE A 314 19.32 -59.12 -48.69
N GLY A 315 19.44 -58.10 -47.82
CA GLY A 315 19.00 -58.13 -46.43
C GLY A 315 19.72 -59.21 -45.59
N LYS A 316 19.06 -59.64 -44.51
CA LYS A 316 19.58 -60.63 -43.56
C LYS A 316 19.91 -61.98 -44.19
N ALA A 317 19.23 -62.36 -45.28
CA ALA A 317 19.47 -63.61 -46.00
C ALA A 317 20.92 -63.74 -46.51
N GLY A 318 21.61 -62.63 -46.83
CA GLY A 318 23.03 -62.66 -47.18
C GLY A 318 23.95 -63.05 -46.00
N ILE A 319 23.56 -62.70 -44.77
CA ILE A 319 24.25 -63.06 -43.53
C ILE A 319 23.99 -64.53 -43.16
N GLU A 320 22.77 -65.01 -43.42
CA GLU A 320 22.39 -66.41 -43.19
C GLU A 320 23.15 -67.34 -44.15
N VAL A 321 23.18 -67.04 -45.45
CA VAL A 321 24.00 -67.80 -46.43
C VAL A 321 25.50 -67.75 -46.11
N ASP A 322 26.03 -66.60 -45.67
CA ASP A 322 27.44 -66.48 -45.27
C ASP A 322 27.79 -67.24 -43.97
N ARG A 323 26.79 -67.64 -43.16
CA ARG A 323 26.97 -68.55 -42.02
C ARG A 323 26.88 -70.03 -42.38
N GLU A 324 26.20 -70.37 -43.46
CA GLU A 324 26.03 -71.75 -43.92
C GLU A 324 27.20 -72.26 -44.79
N LEU A 325 27.98 -71.35 -45.38
CA LEU A 325 29.16 -71.67 -46.20
C LEU A 325 30.40 -72.03 -45.35
N PRO A 326 30.96 -73.26 -45.45
CA PRO A 326 32.20 -73.63 -44.76
C PRO A 326 33.43 -72.91 -45.32
N SER A 327 34.31 -72.42 -44.43
CA SER A 327 35.48 -71.62 -44.78
C SER A 327 36.71 -72.48 -45.14
N GLU A 328 36.76 -73.03 -46.36
CA GLU A 328 37.96 -73.69 -46.91
C GLU A 328 38.47 -73.02 -48.21
N VAL A 329 39.15 -71.88 -48.07
CA VAL A 329 40.15 -71.43 -49.07
C VAL A 329 41.38 -70.85 -48.34
N LYS A 330 42.51 -71.55 -48.39
CA LYS A 330 43.78 -71.07 -47.82
C LYS A 330 44.40 -70.00 -48.72
N TRP A 331 44.11 -68.73 -48.44
CA TRP A 331 44.78 -67.60 -49.08
C TRP A 331 46.21 -67.42 -48.53
N THR A 332 47.23 -67.64 -49.36
CA THR A 332 48.64 -67.45 -48.99
C THR A 332 49.03 -65.97 -49.09
N ALA A 333 49.01 -65.28 -47.95
CA ALA A 333 49.39 -63.87 -47.88
C ALA A 333 50.87 -63.64 -48.22
N LYS A 334 51.13 -62.78 -49.21
CA LYS A 334 52.40 -62.01 -49.26
C LYS A 334 52.32 -60.86 -48.25
N LYS A 335 53.46 -60.51 -47.65
CA LYS A 335 53.56 -59.75 -46.40
C LYS A 335 54.03 -58.31 -46.61
N SER A 336 53.29 -57.36 -46.01
CA SER A 336 53.70 -56.02 -45.56
C SER A 336 52.55 -55.50 -44.68
N GLU A 337 52.66 -55.22 -43.37
CA GLU A 337 53.45 -54.17 -42.70
C GLU A 337 53.05 -52.77 -43.22
N GLU A 338 52.56 -51.80 -42.40
CA GLU A 338 52.54 -51.64 -40.92
C GLU A 338 51.26 -50.94 -40.37
N GLY A 339 51.11 -50.84 -39.04
CA GLY A 339 50.18 -49.96 -38.28
C GLY A 339 48.74 -50.47 -38.10
N SER A 340 48.12 -50.60 -36.91
CA SER A 340 48.00 -49.75 -35.69
C SER A 340 47.10 -48.51 -35.90
N GLU A 341 46.11 -48.19 -35.04
CA GLU A 341 45.67 -48.83 -33.78
C GLU A 341 44.18 -48.56 -33.42
N ALA A 342 43.73 -49.05 -32.26
CA ALA A 342 42.36 -48.96 -31.71
C ALA A 342 41.94 -47.54 -31.24
N GLY A 343 40.68 -47.23 -30.89
CA GLY A 343 39.42 -47.99 -30.88
C GLY A 343 38.46 -47.53 -29.75
N VAL A 344 37.41 -48.31 -29.45
CA VAL A 344 36.52 -48.23 -28.24
C VAL A 344 35.62 -46.95 -28.16
N ALA A 345 34.28 -46.99 -28.29
CA ALA A 345 33.22 -47.60 -27.45
C ALA A 345 33.02 -46.89 -26.06
N SER A 346 31.83 -46.78 -25.46
CA SER A 346 30.42 -47.03 -25.85
C SER A 346 29.43 -46.46 -24.80
N SER A 347 28.11 -46.51 -25.08
CA SER A 347 27.01 -46.88 -24.13
C SER A 347 26.70 -46.03 -22.86
N SER A 348 25.49 -45.99 -22.27
CA SER A 348 24.08 -46.23 -22.71
C SER A 348 23.09 -46.08 -21.53
N LYS A 349 21.81 -45.74 -21.80
CA LYS A 349 20.59 -46.08 -20.99
C LYS A 349 20.48 -45.53 -19.54
N ALA A 350 19.36 -45.67 -18.79
CA ALA A 350 17.91 -45.50 -19.04
C ALA A 350 17.08 -45.80 -17.74
N GLY A 351 15.86 -45.26 -17.60
CA GLY A 351 14.89 -45.54 -16.51
C GLY A 351 15.05 -44.61 -15.27
N LEU A 352 14.05 -44.02 -14.58
CA LEU A 352 12.56 -44.11 -14.50
C LEU A 352 11.96 -45.10 -13.46
N GLU A 353 11.43 -44.58 -12.33
CA GLU A 353 10.07 -44.80 -11.74
C GLU A 353 9.87 -44.03 -10.38
N GLU A 354 8.83 -44.32 -9.58
CA GLU A 354 8.05 -43.36 -8.75
C GLU A 354 7.60 -43.90 -7.33
N VAL A 355 6.92 -43.07 -6.49
CA VAL A 355 5.88 -43.41 -5.44
C VAL A 355 6.21 -43.34 -3.90
N LYS A 356 5.56 -42.39 -3.16
CA LYS A 356 5.09 -42.35 -1.70
C LYS A 356 6.13 -42.50 -0.52
N GLU A 357 5.85 -42.54 0.81
CA GLU A 357 5.06 -41.80 1.88
C GLU A 357 5.62 -42.25 3.31
N GLU A 358 5.22 -41.90 4.56
CA GLU A 358 4.15 -41.09 5.22
C GLU A 358 4.52 -40.63 6.70
N ALA A 359 3.95 -39.52 7.20
CA ALA A 359 3.45 -39.19 8.57
C ALA A 359 4.29 -39.22 9.91
N LYS A 360 3.64 -38.68 10.99
CA LYS A 360 3.84 -38.77 12.48
C LYS A 360 4.66 -37.69 13.23
N GLU A 361 4.46 -37.39 14.54
CA GLU A 361 3.29 -37.40 15.49
C GLU A 361 3.68 -36.67 16.83
N SER A 362 2.72 -36.34 17.72
CA SER A 362 2.92 -35.60 19.02
C SER A 362 3.03 -36.52 20.26
N PRO A 363 3.36 -36.01 21.48
CA PRO A 363 2.33 -35.80 22.53
C PRO A 363 2.60 -34.71 23.62
N ASP A 364 1.70 -34.56 24.60
CA ASP A 364 1.70 -33.60 25.74
C ASP A 364 2.56 -34.03 26.99
N LYS A 365 2.51 -33.50 28.25
CA LYS A 365 1.58 -32.57 28.99
C LYS A 365 2.16 -32.02 30.33
N TYR A 366 1.63 -30.87 30.81
CA TYR A 366 1.61 -30.39 32.22
C TYR A 366 2.99 -30.01 32.84
N VAL A 367 3.17 -29.42 34.05
CA VAL A 367 2.32 -29.09 35.24
C VAL A 367 2.58 -27.62 35.71
N SER A 368 1.88 -27.11 36.74
CA SER A 368 2.03 -25.75 37.33
C SER A 368 2.80 -25.68 38.66
N SER A 369 3.49 -24.56 38.95
CA SER A 369 3.51 -23.88 40.28
C SER A 369 4.26 -22.53 40.27
N GLU A 370 3.84 -21.59 41.14
CA GLU A 370 4.64 -20.42 41.59
C GLU A 370 5.39 -20.78 42.89
N PRO A 371 6.41 -20.00 43.30
CA PRO A 371 6.20 -19.16 44.49
C PRO A 371 6.86 -17.76 44.40
N SER A 372 6.91 -17.03 45.52
CA SER A 372 7.11 -15.58 45.61
C SER A 372 8.10 -15.13 46.70
N SER A 373 8.37 -13.81 46.72
CA SER A 373 8.83 -13.00 47.88
C SER A 373 10.34 -12.85 48.15
N SER A 374 10.65 -11.83 48.96
CA SER A 374 11.96 -11.29 49.40
C SER A 374 12.87 -10.75 48.28
N SER A 375 13.45 -9.54 48.30
CA SER A 375 13.87 -8.59 49.35
C SER A 375 15.13 -8.95 50.11
N ASP A 376 16.21 -8.21 49.87
CA ASP A 376 16.94 -7.53 50.95
C ASP A 376 17.71 -6.30 50.43
N LEU A 377 18.21 -5.50 51.36
CA LEU A 377 19.04 -4.30 51.14
C LEU A 377 20.51 -4.65 51.43
N GLU A 378 21.46 -4.03 50.72
CA GLU A 378 22.70 -3.53 51.33
C GLU A 378 23.10 -2.19 50.67
N ASN A 379 23.99 -1.45 51.32
CA ASN A 379 24.28 -0.05 51.05
C ASN A 379 25.75 0.24 51.39
N GLU A 380 26.59 0.52 50.39
CA GLU A 380 27.96 0.98 50.59
C GLU A 380 28.11 2.47 50.24
N SER A 381 29.09 3.10 50.91
CA SER A 381 29.33 4.53 50.93
C SER A 381 30.80 4.83 50.60
N ASP A 382 31.05 5.94 49.91
CA ASP A 382 32.36 6.59 49.93
C ASP A 382 32.18 8.12 50.11
N ASP A 383 33.21 8.78 50.64
CA ASP A 383 33.13 10.10 51.28
C ASP A 383 34.34 10.97 50.88
N SER A 384 34.10 12.23 50.46
CA SER A 384 35.06 13.32 50.72
C SER A 384 34.58 14.73 50.36
N ALA A 385 34.97 15.67 51.24
CA ALA A 385 35.24 17.09 51.02
C ALA A 385 34.06 18.08 50.80
N ASN A 386 34.17 19.25 51.47
CA ASN A 386 33.11 20.25 51.68
C ASN A 386 33.51 21.64 51.11
N GLU A 387 32.59 22.62 51.21
CA GLU A 387 32.73 24.09 51.18
C GLU A 387 31.88 24.88 50.16
N LYS A 388 30.61 24.50 49.90
CA LYS A 388 29.60 25.39 49.24
C LYS A 388 28.16 25.25 49.77
N ASP A 389 27.96 24.82 51.01
CA ASP A 389 26.70 24.17 51.40
C ASP A 389 25.54 25.11 51.80
N SER A 390 25.80 26.21 52.52
CA SER A 390 24.74 27.05 53.14
C SER A 390 23.72 27.64 52.17
N GLY A 391 24.08 27.83 50.89
CA GLY A 391 23.14 28.23 49.84
C GLY A 391 22.20 27.09 49.42
N LYS A 392 22.73 25.86 49.29
CA LYS A 392 21.97 24.67 48.93
C LYS A 392 21.02 24.24 50.04
N GLU A 393 21.45 24.30 51.30
CA GLU A 393 20.58 24.02 52.45
C GLU A 393 19.34 24.92 52.46
N HIS A 394 19.52 26.23 52.27
CA HIS A 394 18.42 27.20 52.24
C HIS A 394 17.49 27.00 51.03
N GLU A 395 18.03 26.64 49.86
CA GLU A 395 17.24 26.32 48.68
C GLU A 395 16.45 25.00 48.84
N MET A 396 17.07 23.95 49.41
CA MET A 396 16.38 22.70 49.78
C MET A 396 15.31 22.93 50.85
N GLU A 397 15.55 23.79 51.85
CA GLU A 397 14.52 24.22 52.80
C GLU A 397 13.34 24.89 52.09
N LEU A 398 13.60 25.77 51.11
CA LEU A 398 12.57 26.42 50.30
C LEU A 398 11.80 25.42 49.43
N GLU A 399 12.48 24.47 48.79
CA GLU A 399 11.87 23.35 48.06
C GLU A 399 10.99 22.50 48.97
N GLN A 400 11.48 22.07 50.13
CA GLN A 400 10.70 21.34 51.12
C GLN A 400 9.49 22.14 51.62
N LYS A 401 9.62 23.46 51.82
CA LYS A 401 8.50 24.33 52.22
C LYS A 401 7.46 24.43 51.09
N LYS A 402 7.88 24.62 49.84
CA LYS A 402 7.02 24.57 48.63
C LYS A 402 6.34 23.20 48.46
N GLU A 403 7.02 22.10 48.76
CA GLU A 403 6.45 20.75 48.65
C GLU A 403 5.47 20.45 49.80
N LYS A 404 5.79 20.85 51.03
CA LYS A 404 4.86 20.78 52.18
C LYS A 404 3.59 21.59 51.91
N GLU A 405 3.70 22.75 51.24
CA GLU A 405 2.56 23.50 50.65
C GLU A 405 1.81 22.71 49.57
N ARG A 406 2.51 22.15 48.56
CA ARG A 406 1.90 21.32 47.50
C ARG A 406 1.14 20.13 48.07
N ARG A 407 1.70 19.43 49.07
CA ARG A 407 1.05 18.31 49.78
C ARG A 407 -0.19 18.77 50.56
N LYS A 408 -0.14 19.89 51.28
CA LYS A 408 -1.33 20.49 51.93
C LYS A 408 -2.41 20.93 50.92
N ARG A 409 -2.03 21.44 49.74
CA ARG A 409 -2.95 21.83 48.66
C ARG A 409 -3.57 20.61 47.96
N GLU A 410 -2.78 19.57 47.73
CA GLU A 410 -3.24 18.24 47.30
C GLU A 410 -4.22 17.62 48.30
N GLU A 411 -3.90 17.66 49.60
CA GLU A 411 -4.73 17.12 50.66
C GLU A 411 -6.08 17.82 50.75
N ARG A 412 -6.11 19.16 50.78
CA ARG A 412 -7.36 19.95 50.68
C ARG A 412 -8.15 19.63 49.41
N ARG A 413 -7.50 19.26 48.29
CA ARG A 413 -8.15 18.82 47.05
C ARG A 413 -8.69 17.38 47.14
N ARG A 414 -8.00 16.48 47.85
CA ARG A 414 -8.41 15.10 48.15
C ARG A 414 -9.57 15.08 49.14
N GLU A 415 -9.54 15.94 50.16
CA GLU A 415 -10.62 16.15 51.13
C GLU A 415 -11.88 16.70 50.46
N ARG A 416 -11.79 17.79 49.68
CA ARG A 416 -12.92 18.29 48.87
C ARG A 416 -13.48 17.25 47.89
N LYS A 417 -12.66 16.29 47.41
CA LYS A 417 -13.13 15.12 46.63
C LYS A 417 -13.86 14.10 47.53
N ARG A 418 -13.34 13.76 48.71
CA ARG A 418 -14.00 12.88 49.71
C ARG A 418 -15.34 13.45 50.15
N GLU A 419 -15.40 14.76 50.45
CA GLU A 419 -16.61 15.45 50.86
C GLU A 419 -17.67 15.48 49.74
N LYS A 420 -17.28 15.78 48.50
CA LYS A 420 -18.19 15.68 47.34
C LYS A 420 -18.73 14.26 47.14
N ARG A 421 -17.91 13.22 47.36
CA ARG A 421 -18.37 11.82 47.35
C ARG A 421 -19.35 11.52 48.49
N LYS A 422 -19.11 12.01 49.70
CA LYS A 422 -20.02 11.87 50.86
C LYS A 422 -21.37 12.54 50.60
N ARG A 423 -21.38 13.81 50.17
CA ARG A 423 -22.58 14.55 49.75
C ARG A 423 -23.33 13.86 48.59
N GLN A 424 -22.63 13.17 47.67
CA GLN A 424 -23.26 12.34 46.63
C GLN A 424 -23.88 11.05 47.20
N LYS A 425 -23.22 10.38 48.16
CA LYS A 425 -23.76 9.18 48.82
C LYS A 425 -25.04 9.52 49.59
N GLU A 426 -25.03 10.57 50.40
CA GLU A 426 -26.20 11.08 51.12
C GLU A 426 -27.34 11.47 50.15
N ARG A 427 -27.03 12.05 48.99
CA ARG A 427 -28.03 12.32 47.93
C ARG A 427 -28.58 11.04 47.30
N ARG A 428 -27.80 9.97 47.16
CA ARG A 428 -28.28 8.66 46.70
C ARG A 428 -29.14 7.99 47.76
N GLU A 429 -28.74 8.02 49.02
CA GLU A 429 -29.49 7.45 50.16
C GLU A 429 -30.83 8.20 50.36
N LYS A 430 -30.85 9.53 50.30
CA LYS A 430 -32.09 10.34 50.31
C LYS A 430 -32.98 10.13 49.08
N LYS A 431 -32.42 9.74 47.92
CA LYS A 431 -33.22 9.27 46.77
C LYS A 431 -33.74 7.84 46.97
N ALA A 432 -32.99 6.96 47.61
CA ALA A 432 -33.39 5.58 47.89
C ALA A 432 -34.51 5.50 48.94
N SER A 433 -34.43 6.28 50.03
CA SER A 433 -35.52 6.39 51.02
C SER A 433 -36.78 6.97 50.38
N LYS A 434 -36.66 8.03 49.55
CA LYS A 434 -37.78 8.61 48.80
C LYS A 434 -38.34 7.70 47.68
N LYS A 435 -37.59 6.66 47.26
CA LYS A 435 -38.12 5.56 46.41
C LYS A 435 -38.87 4.52 47.26
N LYS A 436 -38.31 4.10 48.41
CA LYS A 436 -39.00 3.22 49.37
C LYS A 436 -40.30 3.82 49.93
N SER A 437 -40.39 5.14 50.09
CA SER A 437 -41.62 5.80 50.54
C SER A 437 -42.68 5.95 49.43
N ARG A 438 -42.31 5.86 48.15
CA ARG A 438 -43.26 5.80 47.03
C ARG A 438 -43.82 4.38 46.84
N LEU A 439 -42.96 3.36 46.97
CA LEU A 439 -43.31 1.93 46.93
C LEU A 439 -44.19 1.43 48.12
N LYS A 440 -44.87 2.33 48.83
CA LYS A 440 -45.81 2.04 49.92
C LYS A 440 -47.14 2.79 49.80
N LYS A 441 -47.43 3.46 48.67
CA LYS A 441 -48.63 4.30 48.54
C LYS A 441 -49.40 4.22 47.21
N ASP A 442 -49.27 3.10 46.50
CA ASP A 442 -50.15 2.71 45.39
C ASP A 442 -50.62 1.28 45.66
N GLY A 443 -51.92 1.11 45.89
CA GLY A 443 -52.51 -0.08 46.48
C GLY A 443 -54.02 0.09 46.72
N SER A 444 -54.74 0.38 45.65
CA SER A 444 -56.20 0.55 45.60
C SER A 444 -56.60 0.36 44.14
N SER A 445 -57.54 -0.55 43.85
CA SER A 445 -58.01 -0.84 42.50
C SER A 445 -59.23 0.02 42.15
N GLU A 446 -59.26 0.61 40.94
CA GLU A 446 -60.51 0.95 40.23
C GLU A 446 -60.20 1.38 38.78
N THR A 447 -60.79 0.64 37.82
CA THR A 447 -60.94 0.88 36.36
C THR A 447 -59.79 1.56 35.58
N ASP A 448 -59.02 0.79 34.81
CA ASP A 448 -57.78 1.27 34.19
C ASP A 448 -57.91 1.85 32.76
N GLU A 449 -58.88 1.42 31.94
CA GLU A 449 -58.92 1.69 30.49
C GLU A 449 -58.95 3.20 30.11
N GLU A 450 -59.67 4.04 30.85
CA GLU A 450 -59.77 5.49 30.54
C GLU A 450 -58.46 6.25 30.81
N LYS A 451 -57.60 5.74 31.71
CA LYS A 451 -56.39 6.46 32.17
C LYS A 451 -55.26 6.39 31.14
N ASP A 452 -55.10 5.23 30.49
CA ASP A 452 -54.07 5.02 29.46
C ASP A 452 -54.40 5.81 28.20
N ASP A 453 -55.68 5.91 27.84
CA ASP A 453 -56.17 6.67 26.69
C ASP A 453 -55.95 8.19 26.88
N GLU A 454 -56.13 8.72 28.10
CA GLU A 454 -55.66 10.06 28.45
C GLU A 454 -54.12 10.20 28.41
N GLY A 455 -53.40 9.18 28.88
CA GLY A 455 -51.92 9.14 28.87
C GLY A 455 -51.36 9.26 27.45
N LEU A 456 -51.90 8.48 26.52
CA LEU A 456 -51.53 8.50 25.11
C LEU A 456 -51.88 9.84 24.44
N LYS A 457 -53.06 10.40 24.70
CA LYS A 457 -53.44 11.74 24.19
C LYS A 457 -52.47 12.83 24.68
N LYS A 458 -52.05 12.79 25.95
CA LYS A 458 -51.05 13.70 26.52
C LYS A 458 -49.66 13.50 25.91
N ALA A 459 -49.25 12.25 25.66
CA ALA A 459 -47.99 11.92 24.98
C ALA A 459 -47.99 12.40 23.51
N ILE A 460 -49.08 12.23 22.76
CA ILE A 460 -49.25 12.73 21.38
C ILE A 460 -49.21 14.26 21.34
N ALA A 461 -49.85 14.94 22.29
CA ALA A 461 -49.81 16.40 22.39
C ALA A 461 -48.38 16.91 22.67
N LYS A 462 -47.67 16.28 23.61
CA LYS A 462 -46.27 16.57 23.92
C LYS A 462 -45.36 16.34 22.71
N ALA A 463 -45.44 15.18 22.05
CA ALA A 463 -44.63 14.88 20.87
C ALA A 463 -44.84 15.93 19.75
N LYS A 464 -46.08 16.38 19.53
CA LYS A 464 -46.38 17.48 18.59
C LYS A 464 -45.79 18.83 19.02
N GLN A 465 -45.71 19.12 20.32
CA GLN A 465 -45.04 20.33 20.83
C GLN A 465 -43.51 20.24 20.65
N ASP A 466 -42.90 19.12 21.04
CA ASP A 466 -41.46 18.86 20.91
C ASP A 466 -41.00 18.99 19.43
N TRP A 467 -41.78 18.46 18.47
CA TRP A 467 -41.54 18.64 17.04
C TRP A 467 -41.60 20.12 16.58
N ARG A 468 -42.61 20.88 17.02
CA ARG A 468 -42.74 22.30 16.68
C ARG A 468 -41.61 23.16 17.27
N GLU A 469 -41.17 22.86 18.49
CA GLU A 469 -39.99 23.50 19.06
C GLU A 469 -38.71 23.11 18.32
N GLY A 470 -38.60 21.87 17.85
CA GLY A 470 -37.53 21.41 16.97
C GLY A 470 -37.45 22.19 15.66
N GLU A 471 -38.56 22.32 14.90
CA GLU A 471 -38.59 23.10 13.66
C GLU A 471 -38.31 24.59 13.92
N ARG A 472 -38.88 25.18 14.97
CA ARG A 472 -38.62 26.57 15.37
C ARG A 472 -37.14 26.80 15.74
N GLN A 473 -36.49 25.84 16.39
CA GLN A 473 -35.05 25.92 16.69
C GLN A 473 -34.19 25.71 15.45
N ALA A 474 -34.57 24.83 14.52
CA ALA A 474 -33.85 24.61 13.27
C ALA A 474 -33.85 25.87 12.38
N LEU A 475 -34.96 26.63 12.36
CA LEU A 475 -35.06 27.92 11.65
C LEU A 475 -34.23 29.05 12.27
N LEU A 476 -33.78 28.91 13.52
CA LEU A 476 -32.85 29.86 14.14
C LEU A 476 -31.41 29.57 13.72
N ASP A 477 -30.66 30.63 13.43
CA ASP A 477 -29.20 30.66 13.27
C ASP A 477 -28.49 29.95 14.44
N ASP A 478 -27.43 29.19 14.17
CA ASP A 478 -26.70 28.36 15.13
C ASP A 478 -26.27 29.14 16.38
N ARG A 479 -25.88 30.41 16.21
CA ARG A 479 -25.47 31.31 17.31
C ARG A 479 -26.63 31.73 18.22
N LYS A 480 -27.89 31.52 17.79
CA LYS A 480 -29.12 31.85 18.52
C LYS A 480 -29.83 30.61 19.07
N ARG A 481 -29.45 29.40 18.66
CA ARG A 481 -29.98 28.15 19.22
C ARG A 481 -29.54 27.99 20.67
N LYS A 482 -30.47 27.57 21.53
CA LYS A 482 -30.22 27.43 22.98
C LYS A 482 -29.46 26.13 23.25
N TYR A 483 -28.35 26.18 23.98
CA TYR A 483 -27.58 24.98 24.31
C TYR A 483 -28.34 24.06 25.29
N HIS A 484 -28.71 22.86 24.85
CA HIS A 484 -29.48 21.88 25.62
C HIS A 484 -28.60 21.05 26.59
N SER A 485 -27.81 21.74 27.41
CA SER A 485 -26.77 21.16 28.30
C SER A 485 -27.29 20.44 29.55
N ARG A 486 -28.59 20.14 29.63
CA ARG A 486 -29.26 19.53 30.81
C ARG A 486 -30.33 18.49 30.44
N TYR A 487 -30.00 17.55 29.56
CA TYR A 487 -30.87 16.41 29.29
C TYR A 487 -30.77 15.35 30.41
N GLU A 488 -31.87 15.04 31.09
CA GLU A 488 -31.96 13.87 31.96
C GLU A 488 -32.33 12.64 31.11
N ILE A 489 -31.34 11.83 30.74
CA ILE A 489 -31.56 10.58 30.00
C ILE A 489 -32.48 9.66 30.82
N LYS A 490 -33.71 9.47 30.32
CA LYS A 490 -34.72 8.52 30.79
C LYS A 490 -35.14 7.68 29.58
N ALA A 491 -35.46 6.42 29.80
CA ALA A 491 -36.14 5.63 28.78
C ALA A 491 -37.53 6.25 28.53
N PRO A 492 -37.99 6.38 27.27
CA PRO A 492 -39.35 6.77 26.96
C PRO A 492 -40.36 5.79 27.58
N THR A 493 -41.54 6.28 27.97
CA THR A 493 -42.64 5.39 28.38
C THR A 493 -43.29 4.72 27.16
N GLU A 494 -44.08 3.67 27.39
CA GLU A 494 -44.76 2.95 26.31
C GLU A 494 -45.74 3.86 25.55
N ALA A 495 -46.51 4.69 26.25
CA ALA A 495 -47.33 5.74 25.64
C ALA A 495 -46.52 6.80 24.86
N GLU A 496 -45.27 7.10 25.26
CA GLU A 496 -44.38 7.99 24.47
C GLU A 496 -43.84 7.29 23.21
N MET A 497 -43.54 5.99 23.28
CA MET A 497 -43.13 5.21 22.11
C MET A 497 -44.30 5.02 21.12
N GLU A 498 -45.51 4.81 21.61
CA GLU A 498 -46.71 4.71 20.79
C GLU A 498 -47.10 6.07 20.19
N ALA A 499 -47.08 7.15 20.98
CA ALA A 499 -47.25 8.50 20.47
C ALA A 499 -46.23 8.86 19.38
N TYR A 500 -44.98 8.40 19.49
CA TYR A 500 -43.99 8.54 18.43
C TYR A 500 -44.40 7.78 17.16
N ARG A 501 -44.75 6.50 17.26
CA ARG A 501 -45.24 5.68 16.12
C ARG A 501 -46.45 6.32 15.43
N LEU A 502 -47.38 6.89 16.19
CA LEU A 502 -48.61 7.53 15.70
C LEU A 502 -48.40 8.96 15.15
N THR A 503 -47.26 9.61 15.40
CA THR A 503 -47.00 10.99 14.93
C THR A 503 -45.87 11.09 13.89
N GLN A 504 -45.06 10.04 13.76
CA GLN A 504 -44.02 9.89 12.75
C GLN A 504 -44.64 9.83 11.34
N ILE A 505 -44.20 10.70 10.45
CA ILE A 505 -44.50 10.63 9.02
C ILE A 505 -43.45 9.73 8.37
N HIS A 506 -43.86 8.74 7.58
CA HIS A 506 -42.91 7.93 6.81
C HIS A 506 -42.53 8.65 5.51
N PRO A 507 -41.24 8.74 5.11
CA PRO A 507 -40.84 9.51 3.93
C PRO A 507 -41.32 8.93 2.59
N ALA A 508 -41.89 7.72 2.59
CA ALA A 508 -42.51 7.10 1.41
C ALA A 508 -44.05 7.21 1.38
N ASP A 509 -44.67 7.90 2.36
CA ASP A 509 -46.10 8.24 2.29
C ASP A 509 -46.32 9.35 1.25
N PRO A 510 -47.18 9.16 0.22
CA PRO A 510 -47.45 10.19 -0.79
C PRO A 510 -48.06 11.48 -0.20
N MET A 511 -48.66 11.43 0.99
CA MET A 511 -49.15 12.60 1.71
C MET A 511 -48.09 13.27 2.60
N ALA A 512 -46.89 12.70 2.74
CA ALA A 512 -45.86 13.20 3.66
C ALA A 512 -45.52 14.68 3.45
N ALA A 513 -45.36 15.10 2.19
CA ALA A 513 -45.05 16.48 1.84
C ALA A 513 -46.20 17.44 2.24
N TYR A 514 -47.45 17.06 1.96
CA TYR A 514 -48.64 17.84 2.32
C TYR A 514 -48.85 17.93 3.83
N ILE A 515 -48.62 16.84 4.57
CA ILE A 515 -48.72 16.82 6.03
C ILE A 515 -47.62 17.69 6.66
N ALA A 516 -46.39 17.66 6.12
CA ALA A 516 -45.31 18.54 6.56
C ALA A 516 -45.59 20.02 6.24
N GLU A 517 -46.09 20.33 5.05
CA GLU A 517 -46.47 21.69 4.68
C GLU A 517 -47.63 22.22 5.54
N LYS A 518 -48.64 21.40 5.81
CA LYS A 518 -49.73 21.74 6.73
C LYS A 518 -49.21 22.02 8.15
N ARG A 519 -48.33 21.15 8.68
CA ARG A 519 -47.71 21.36 10.00
C ARG A 519 -47.00 22.72 10.09
N ARG A 520 -46.31 23.16 9.02
CA ARG A 520 -45.63 24.47 8.94
C ARG A 520 -46.55 25.68 8.76
N ARG A 521 -47.82 25.47 8.40
CA ARG A 521 -48.86 26.52 8.43
C ARG A 521 -49.52 26.62 9.80
N ASP A 522 -49.39 25.58 10.64
CA ASP A 522 -49.92 25.48 12.00
C ASP A 522 -48.86 25.84 13.10
N THR A 523 -47.82 26.63 12.79
CA THR A 523 -46.63 26.90 13.67
C THR A 523 -46.19 28.35 13.80
#